data_AF-A0A3M1VAS4-F1
#
_entry.id   AF-A0A3M1VAS4-F1
#
_cell.length_a   1.000
_cell.length_b   1.000
_cell.length_c   1.000
_cell.angle_alpha   90.00
_cell.angle_beta   90.00
_cell.angle_gamma   90.00
#
_symmetry.space_group_name_H-M   'P 1'
#
loop_
_entity.id
_entity.type
_entity.pdbx_description
1 polymer ?
#
loop_
_entity_poly.entity_id
_entity_poly.type
_entity_poly.pdbx_seq_one_letter_code
_entity_poly.pdbx_strand_id
1 'polypeptide(L)'
;MSDNPTDDCGCGGNGCNDAVPRREFLKIAGLGALAGSAGGMPVMAGPFSADGDNEYLQTIPIDKKLDPAWVRSLFERGNKEVYSDPKALRHIGMPVGGIGAGLVYLGGDGRLWMWDVFNKRYPRGFMGRGAGGDTYLHPFEPIQPFAHGFQLRVQASAGGDEAQIHSLDADGFANVTFDGRYPIGIVTYEDPACAVAVQLEAFSPFIPLDLENSSYPATIMRYTLSNVSDQAVQASVVGWVDNPVCLFTGQPRDTLRRN
;
A
#
# COMPACT_ATOMS: atom_id res chain seq x y z
N MET A 1 37.09 52.47 -33.03
CA MET A 1 36.39 53.75 -33.22
C MET A 1 35.37 53.85 -32.11
N SER A 2 35.81 54.32 -30.94
CA SER A 2 35.61 55.69 -30.42
C SER A 2 34.14 56.06 -30.21
N ASP A 3 33.79 56.13 -28.93
CA ASP A 3 32.87 57.05 -28.22
C ASP A 3 31.44 57.24 -28.71
N ASN A 4 30.44 57.02 -27.84
CA ASN A 4 29.87 58.08 -26.95
C ASN A 4 28.76 57.48 -26.00
N PRO A 5 28.13 58.22 -25.06
CA PRO A 5 28.53 58.26 -23.64
C PRO A 5 27.38 58.01 -22.62
N THR A 6 27.77 57.98 -21.33
CA THR A 6 27.04 58.33 -20.09
C THR A 6 25.63 57.75 -19.83
N ASP A 7 25.51 56.96 -18.75
CA ASP A 7 24.76 57.42 -17.59
C ASP A 7 25.32 56.84 -16.29
N ASP A 8 25.61 57.76 -15.39
CA ASP A 8 26.16 57.62 -14.05
C ASP A 8 25.01 57.37 -13.05
N CYS A 9 25.17 56.39 -12.17
CA CYS A 9 24.53 56.36 -10.86
C CYS A 9 25.48 55.62 -9.91
N GLY A 10 26.46 56.37 -9.42
CA GLY A 10 27.32 55.96 -8.33
C GLY A 10 26.56 55.64 -7.04
N CYS A 11 27.09 54.65 -6.32
CA CYS A 11 26.97 54.57 -4.86
C CYS A 11 28.37 54.60 -4.28
N GLY A 12 28.73 55.76 -3.75
CA GLY A 12 29.90 55.97 -2.89
C GLY A 12 29.74 55.29 -1.53
N GLY A 13 30.86 55.16 -0.84
CA GLY A 13 31.00 54.34 0.36
C GLY A 13 30.11 54.76 1.53
N ASN A 14 29.47 53.76 2.14
CA ASN A 14 29.39 53.55 3.58
C ASN A 14 28.69 52.22 3.88
N GLY A 15 29.34 51.38 4.69
CA GLY A 15 28.66 50.43 5.59
C GLY A 15 28.09 49.14 5.00
N CYS A 16 28.94 48.16 4.68
CA CYS A 16 28.58 46.74 4.73
C CYS A 16 29.64 46.01 5.54
N ASN A 17 29.46 45.94 6.86
CA ASN A 17 30.33 45.16 7.74
C ASN A 17 29.58 44.64 8.98
N ASP A 18 28.42 44.01 8.77
CA ASP A 18 27.80 43.17 9.81
C ASP A 18 28.13 41.70 9.55
N ALA A 19 29.43 41.39 9.62
CA ALA A 19 29.89 40.01 9.68
C ALA A 19 30.06 39.62 11.16
N VAL A 20 29.24 38.67 11.62
CA VAL A 20 29.31 38.15 13.00
C VAL A 20 30.76 37.74 13.31
N PRO A 21 31.41 38.31 14.33
CA PRO A 21 32.80 38.02 14.62
C PRO A 21 32.95 36.53 14.95
N ARG A 22 33.98 35.88 14.39
CA ARG A 22 34.25 34.43 14.54
C ARG A 22 34.13 33.90 15.97
N ARG A 23 34.53 34.69 16.97
CA ARG A 23 34.45 34.31 18.39
C ARG A 23 33.00 34.23 18.89
N GLU A 24 32.13 35.09 18.38
CA GLU A 24 30.70 35.10 18.71
C GLU A 24 29.97 33.98 17.97
N PHE A 25 30.33 33.74 16.70
CA PHE A 25 29.88 32.54 15.97
C PHE A 25 30.26 31.24 16.70
N LEU A 26 31.50 31.11 17.18
CA LEU A 26 31.93 29.93 17.94
C LEU A 26 31.20 29.77 19.28
N LYS A 27 30.83 30.88 19.95
CA LYS A 27 30.02 30.82 21.18
C LYS A 27 28.57 30.41 20.89
N ILE A 28 27.97 30.97 19.83
CA ILE A 28 26.61 30.64 19.42
C ILE A 28 26.51 29.20 18.91
N ALA A 29 27.48 28.76 18.10
CA ALA A 29 27.59 27.37 17.64
C ALA A 29 27.85 26.40 18.81
N GLY A 30 28.70 26.77 19.77
CA GLY A 30 28.96 25.96 20.96
C GLY A 30 27.75 25.83 21.90
N LEU A 31 26.97 26.90 22.07
CA LEU A 31 25.70 26.88 22.82
C LEU A 31 24.60 26.12 22.08
N GLY A 32 24.52 26.24 20.76
CA GLY A 32 23.57 25.49 19.92
C GLY A 32 23.84 23.98 19.93
N ALA A 33 25.11 23.56 19.97
CA ALA A 33 25.48 22.16 20.09
C ALA A 33 25.11 21.54 21.46
N LEU A 34 25.19 22.33 22.54
CA LEU A 34 24.76 21.91 23.89
C LEU A 34 23.24 21.87 24.05
N ALA A 35 22.50 22.77 23.37
CA ALA A 35 21.04 22.70 23.34
C ALA A 35 20.54 21.51 22.49
N GLY A 36 21.25 21.17 21.41
CA GLY A 36 20.95 20.00 20.58
C GLY A 36 21.22 18.65 21.25
N SER A 37 22.11 18.59 22.25
CA SER A 37 22.35 17.37 23.03
C SER A 37 21.41 17.19 24.23
N ALA A 38 20.73 18.26 24.67
CA ALA A 38 19.69 18.19 25.70
C ALA A 38 18.37 17.60 25.15
N GLY A 39 18.14 17.68 23.84
CA GLY A 39 17.11 16.94 23.12
C GLY A 39 17.65 15.57 22.70
N GLY A 40 17.92 14.69 23.67
CA GLY A 40 18.44 13.36 23.39
C GLY A 40 17.61 12.63 22.33
N MET A 41 18.26 12.07 21.32
CA MET A 41 17.64 10.97 20.58
C MET A 41 17.46 9.82 21.59
N PRO A 42 16.23 9.43 21.96
CA PRO A 42 15.96 8.67 23.18
C PRO A 42 16.37 7.19 23.08
N VAL A 43 16.95 6.77 21.96
CA VAL A 43 17.16 5.36 21.65
C VAL A 43 18.61 4.91 21.91
N MET A 44 19.60 5.80 21.81
CA MET A 44 21.02 5.46 22.01
C MET A 44 21.63 6.33 23.10
N ALA A 45 21.73 5.80 24.31
CA ALA A 45 22.37 6.48 25.43
C ALA A 45 23.88 6.21 25.43
N GLY A 46 24.64 7.12 24.81
CA GLY A 46 26.08 7.26 25.11
C GLY A 46 26.27 7.66 26.59
N PRO A 47 27.43 7.37 27.21
CA PRO A 47 28.73 7.12 26.56
C PRO A 47 29.06 5.63 26.37
N PHE A 48 29.58 5.28 25.19
CA PHE A 48 30.12 3.95 24.87
C PHE A 48 31.58 3.86 25.33
N SER A 49 31.97 2.76 25.97
CA SER A 49 33.38 2.53 26.29
C SER A 49 34.09 2.01 25.05
N ALA A 50 35.20 2.66 24.68
CA ALA A 50 36.10 2.18 23.62
C ALA A 50 36.98 1.06 24.19
N ASP A 51 36.37 -0.08 24.49
CA ASP A 51 37.09 -1.21 25.06
C ASP A 51 37.62 -2.11 23.92
N GLY A 52 38.84 -1.81 23.44
CA GLY A 52 39.64 -2.71 22.62
C GLY A 52 40.20 -2.11 21.31
N ASP A 53 41.22 -2.79 20.77
CA ASP A 53 41.96 -2.44 19.54
C ASP A 53 41.16 -2.64 18.24
N ASN A 54 39.85 -2.96 18.35
CA ASN A 54 39.00 -3.26 17.20
C ASN A 54 38.17 -2.03 16.81
N GLU A 55 38.58 -1.34 15.74
CA GLU A 55 37.92 -0.16 15.17
C GLU A 55 36.42 -0.36 14.88
N TYR A 56 36.02 -1.59 14.52
CA TYR A 56 34.60 -1.90 14.29
C TYR A 56 33.75 -1.78 15.55
N LEU A 57 34.30 -2.18 16.71
CA LEU A 57 33.60 -2.12 18.00
C LEU A 57 33.51 -0.69 18.56
N GLN A 58 34.37 0.21 18.08
CA GLN A 58 34.27 1.64 18.38
C GLN A 58 33.09 2.31 17.64
N THR A 59 32.77 1.82 16.44
CA THR A 59 31.68 2.34 15.61
C THR A 59 30.33 1.70 15.96
N ILE A 60 30.33 0.39 16.24
CA ILE A 60 29.12 -0.37 16.61
C ILE A 60 29.44 -1.16 17.89
N PRO A 61 29.26 -0.55 19.08
CA PRO A 61 29.53 -1.23 20.34
C PRO A 61 28.58 -2.42 20.54
N ILE A 62 29.09 -3.48 21.17
CA ILE A 62 28.31 -4.68 21.52
C ILE A 62 27.17 -4.29 22.48
N ASP A 63 27.50 -3.53 23.52
CA ASP A 63 26.51 -2.91 24.39
C ASP A 63 26.10 -1.55 23.82
N LYS A 64 24.92 -1.54 23.20
CA LYS A 64 24.31 -0.34 22.64
C LYS A 64 23.64 0.54 23.71
N LYS A 65 23.63 0.10 24.99
CA LYS A 65 23.00 0.81 26.11
C LYS A 65 21.59 1.31 25.77
N LEU A 66 20.87 0.49 25.00
CA LEU A 66 19.50 0.76 24.62
C LEU A 66 18.65 0.75 25.90
N ASP A 67 17.74 1.71 26.02
CA ASP A 67 16.80 1.71 27.13
C ASP A 67 16.05 0.36 27.17
N PRO A 68 16.16 -0.43 28.25
CA PRO A 68 15.45 -1.69 28.37
C PRO A 68 13.92 -1.54 28.24
N ALA A 69 13.35 -0.37 28.56
CA ALA A 69 11.95 -0.07 28.31
C ALA A 69 11.64 0.08 26.81
N TRP A 70 12.48 0.81 26.07
CA TRP A 70 12.34 0.93 24.61
C TRP A 70 12.50 -0.43 23.91
N VAL A 71 13.51 -1.22 24.29
CA VAL A 71 13.70 -2.58 23.74
C VAL A 71 12.46 -3.44 24.00
N ARG A 72 11.89 -3.38 25.21
CA ARG A 72 10.63 -4.09 25.53
C ARG A 72 9.47 -3.64 24.65
N SER A 73 9.34 -2.33 24.36
CA SER A 73 8.27 -1.83 23.49
C SER A 73 8.35 -2.35 22.05
N LEU A 74 9.52 -2.74 21.55
CA LEU A 74 9.65 -3.34 20.22
C LEU A 74 9.03 -4.74 20.12
N PHE A 75 8.87 -5.43 21.26
CA PHE A 75 8.26 -6.77 21.33
C PHE A 75 6.80 -6.73 21.77
N GLU A 76 6.26 -5.56 22.10
CA GLU A 76 4.84 -5.42 22.39
C GLU A 76 4.02 -5.71 21.14
N ARG A 77 2.93 -6.46 21.30
CA ARG A 77 2.03 -6.75 20.18
C ARG A 77 1.33 -5.45 19.78
N GLY A 78 1.61 -4.98 18.58
CA GLY A 78 0.89 -3.87 17.98
C GLY A 78 -0.55 -4.21 17.60
N ASN A 79 -1.27 -3.18 17.15
CA ASN A 79 -2.56 -3.37 16.52
C ASN A 79 -2.37 -3.75 15.05
N LYS A 80 -3.30 -4.56 14.51
CA LYS A 80 -3.34 -4.84 13.08
C LYS A 80 -3.63 -3.55 12.32
N GLU A 81 -2.91 -3.34 11.23
CA GLU A 81 -3.16 -2.23 10.33
C GLU A 81 -4.35 -2.58 9.43
N VAL A 82 -5.33 -1.67 9.36
CA VAL A 82 -6.52 -1.82 8.54
C VAL A 82 -6.67 -0.55 7.73
N TYR A 83 -6.75 -0.69 6.42
CA TYR A 83 -6.91 0.45 5.51
C TYR A 83 -8.39 0.67 5.23
N SER A 84 -8.87 1.90 5.43
CA SER A 84 -10.23 2.32 5.11
C SER A 84 -10.28 3.57 4.25
N ASP A 85 -9.16 4.28 4.08
CA ASP A 85 -9.10 5.47 3.23
C ASP A 85 -9.25 5.06 1.74
N PRO A 86 -10.28 5.54 1.03
CA PRO A 86 -10.48 5.21 -0.39
C PRO A 86 -9.26 5.51 -1.27
N LYS A 87 -8.44 6.50 -0.92
CA LYS A 87 -7.20 6.79 -1.65
C LYS A 87 -6.16 5.70 -1.48
N ALA A 88 -6.03 5.16 -0.25
CA ALA A 88 -5.14 4.05 0.02
C ALA A 88 -5.62 2.77 -0.69
N LEU A 89 -6.91 2.47 -0.62
CA LEU A 89 -7.50 1.24 -1.21
C LEU A 89 -7.21 1.09 -2.72
N ARG A 90 -7.15 2.21 -3.46
CA ARG A 90 -6.85 2.23 -4.90
C ARG A 90 -5.43 1.77 -5.24
N HIS A 91 -4.51 1.77 -4.29
CA HIS A 91 -3.11 1.41 -4.52
C HIS A 91 -2.73 0.07 -3.90
N ILE A 92 -3.68 -0.60 -3.23
CA ILE A 92 -3.46 -1.92 -2.64
C ILE A 92 -3.55 -2.98 -3.73
N GLY A 93 -2.50 -3.80 -3.83
CA GLY A 93 -2.46 -4.98 -4.69
C GLY A 93 -1.78 -6.12 -3.97
N MET A 94 -2.56 -6.99 -3.31
CA MET A 94 -2.01 -8.17 -2.65
C MET A 94 -2.04 -9.35 -3.62
N PRO A 95 -0.90 -10.01 -3.92
CA PRO A 95 -0.89 -11.13 -4.84
C PRO A 95 -1.66 -12.31 -4.26
N VAL A 96 -2.58 -12.85 -5.05
CA VAL A 96 -3.41 -14.02 -4.75
C VAL A 96 -3.33 -15.00 -5.92
N GLY A 97 -2.20 -15.69 -6.02
CA GLY A 97 -1.97 -16.74 -7.00
C GLY A 97 -0.94 -17.77 -6.50
N GLY A 98 -1.02 -18.99 -7.02
CA GLY A 98 -0.06 -20.04 -6.70
C GLY A 98 1.35 -19.74 -7.24
N ILE A 99 2.35 -20.35 -6.62
CA ILE A 99 3.75 -20.24 -7.01
C ILE A 99 3.91 -20.74 -8.46
N GLY A 100 4.36 -19.87 -9.35
CA GLY A 100 4.63 -20.20 -10.76
C GLY A 100 3.40 -20.37 -11.65
N ALA A 101 2.17 -20.22 -11.11
CA ALA A 101 0.93 -20.36 -11.88
C ALA A 101 0.55 -19.09 -12.67
N GLY A 102 1.23 -17.98 -12.41
CA GLY A 102 0.76 -16.64 -12.76
C GLY A 102 -0.06 -16.03 -11.62
N LEU A 103 0.02 -14.71 -11.47
CA LEU A 103 -0.59 -13.99 -10.36
C LEU A 103 -1.80 -13.19 -10.82
N VAL A 104 -2.73 -13.03 -9.89
CA VAL A 104 -3.78 -12.01 -9.92
C VAL A 104 -3.69 -11.27 -8.59
N TYR A 105 -4.04 -9.99 -8.54
CA TYR A 105 -3.90 -9.17 -7.35
C TYR A 105 -5.27 -8.83 -6.78
N LEU A 106 -5.42 -8.98 -5.47
CA LEU A 106 -6.57 -8.50 -4.72
C LEU A 106 -6.40 -6.99 -4.47
N GLY A 107 -7.36 -6.21 -4.94
CA GLY A 107 -7.47 -4.78 -4.69
C GLY A 107 -7.88 -4.49 -3.24
N GLY A 108 -7.64 -3.26 -2.78
CA GLY A 108 -8.12 -2.81 -1.48
C GLY A 108 -9.66 -2.82 -1.37
N ASP A 109 -10.35 -2.70 -2.50
CA ASP A 109 -11.80 -2.82 -2.63
C ASP A 109 -12.27 -4.28 -2.80
N GLY A 110 -11.35 -5.23 -2.88
CA GLY A 110 -11.61 -6.66 -3.08
C GLY A 110 -11.89 -7.09 -4.51
N ARG A 111 -11.83 -6.18 -5.50
CA ARG A 111 -11.83 -6.56 -6.91
C ARG A 111 -10.47 -7.19 -7.27
N LEU A 112 -10.48 -8.11 -8.23
CA LEU A 112 -9.24 -8.64 -8.79
C LEU A 112 -8.69 -7.67 -9.84
N TRP A 113 -7.38 -7.50 -9.90
CA TRP A 113 -6.73 -6.62 -10.86
C TRP A 113 -5.32 -7.10 -11.21
N MET A 114 -4.71 -6.46 -12.21
CA MET A 114 -3.34 -6.76 -12.66
C MET A 114 -3.14 -8.26 -12.94
N TRP A 115 -3.87 -8.78 -13.93
CA TRP A 115 -3.83 -10.19 -14.28
C TRP A 115 -2.51 -10.57 -14.98
N ASP A 116 -1.47 -10.84 -14.18
CA ASP A 116 -0.13 -11.23 -14.66
C ASP A 116 -0.11 -12.59 -15.36
N VAL A 117 -1.20 -13.37 -15.26
CA VAL A 117 -1.41 -14.61 -16.04
C VAL A 117 -1.24 -14.43 -17.56
N PHE A 118 -1.41 -13.21 -18.08
CA PHE A 118 -1.21 -12.91 -19.50
C PHE A 118 0.23 -12.60 -19.89
N ASN A 119 1.18 -12.61 -18.93
CA ASN A 119 2.59 -12.27 -19.13
C ASN A 119 2.80 -10.91 -19.81
N LYS A 120 1.91 -9.95 -19.53
CA LYS A 120 2.01 -8.59 -20.07
C LYS A 120 3.07 -7.81 -19.30
N ARG A 121 4.00 -7.20 -20.04
CA ARG A 121 5.00 -6.31 -19.46
C ARG A 121 4.40 -4.92 -19.29
N TYR A 122 4.28 -4.48 -18.06
CA TYR A 122 3.92 -3.10 -17.75
C TYR A 122 5.16 -2.21 -17.75
N PRO A 123 5.21 -1.09 -18.49
CA PRO A 123 6.39 -0.23 -18.57
C PRO A 123 6.89 0.30 -17.22
N ARG A 124 5.98 0.49 -16.25
CA ARG A 124 6.29 0.88 -14.86
C ARG A 124 6.30 -0.30 -13.88
N GLY A 125 6.12 -1.52 -14.36
CA GLY A 125 6.13 -2.73 -13.54
C GLY A 125 7.55 -3.13 -13.14
N PHE A 126 7.68 -4.19 -12.35
CA PHE A 126 8.97 -4.68 -11.87
C PHE A 126 9.96 -5.00 -13.00
N MET A 127 9.50 -5.61 -14.10
CA MET A 127 10.32 -5.88 -15.29
C MET A 127 10.55 -4.66 -16.20
N GLY A 128 10.19 -3.46 -15.75
CA GLY A 128 10.36 -2.19 -16.46
C GLY A 128 10.98 -1.12 -15.56
N ARG A 129 10.48 0.12 -15.64
CA ARG A 129 10.96 1.25 -14.81
C ARG A 129 10.68 1.09 -13.31
N GLY A 130 9.79 0.17 -12.93
CA GLY A 130 9.50 -0.11 -11.53
C GLY A 130 10.70 -0.64 -10.75
N ALA A 131 11.64 -1.34 -11.41
CA ALA A 131 12.90 -1.77 -10.78
C ALA A 131 13.74 -0.58 -10.26
N GLY A 132 13.60 0.60 -10.86
CA GLY A 132 14.27 1.84 -10.43
C GLY A 132 13.50 2.63 -9.37
N GLY A 133 12.38 2.11 -8.85
CA GLY A 133 11.57 2.76 -7.83
C GLY A 133 10.52 3.76 -8.36
N ASP A 134 10.33 3.85 -9.69
CA ASP A 134 9.30 4.70 -10.32
C ASP A 134 7.90 4.43 -9.74
N THR A 135 7.61 3.19 -9.39
CA THR A 135 6.33 2.77 -8.80
C THR A 135 6.08 3.38 -7.40
N TYR A 136 7.12 3.79 -6.66
CA TYR A 136 6.92 4.48 -5.37
C TYR A 136 6.47 5.93 -5.55
N LEU A 137 6.95 6.60 -6.60
CA LEU A 137 6.55 7.97 -6.93
C LEU A 137 5.21 7.99 -7.67
N HIS A 138 4.96 6.96 -8.47
CA HIS A 138 3.81 6.83 -9.35
C HIS A 138 3.18 5.43 -9.20
N PRO A 139 2.47 5.17 -8.09
CA PRO A 139 1.87 3.87 -7.84
C PRO A 139 0.84 3.52 -8.91
N PHE A 140 0.66 2.21 -9.11
CA PHE A 140 -0.39 1.74 -10.00
C PHE A 140 -1.77 1.98 -9.37
N GLU A 141 -2.74 2.21 -10.25
CA GLU A 141 -4.16 2.09 -9.96
C GLU A 141 -4.68 0.79 -10.59
N PRO A 142 -5.89 0.32 -10.22
CA PRO A 142 -6.41 -0.97 -10.67
C PRO A 142 -6.51 -1.05 -12.20
N ILE A 143 -5.79 -2.02 -12.78
CA ILE A 143 -5.85 -2.35 -14.22
C ILE A 143 -6.71 -3.60 -14.39
N GLN A 144 -7.85 -3.44 -15.04
CA GLN A 144 -8.81 -4.50 -15.33
C GLN A 144 -8.88 -4.76 -16.84
N PRO A 145 -8.26 -5.84 -17.35
CA PRO A 145 -8.18 -6.09 -18.79
C PRO A 145 -9.47 -6.60 -19.42
N PHE A 146 -10.43 -7.08 -18.62
CA PHE A 146 -11.75 -7.57 -19.03
C PHE A 146 -12.75 -7.44 -17.87
N ALA A 147 -14.06 -7.45 -18.17
CA ALA A 147 -15.07 -7.25 -17.14
C ALA A 147 -15.21 -8.49 -16.25
N HIS A 148 -15.19 -8.28 -14.94
CA HIS A 148 -15.44 -9.30 -13.95
C HIS A 148 -15.82 -8.64 -12.63
N GLY A 149 -16.43 -9.40 -11.74
CA GLY A 149 -16.79 -8.88 -10.42
C GLY A 149 -17.79 -9.78 -9.71
N PHE A 150 -18.18 -9.32 -8.53
CA PHE A 150 -19.20 -9.94 -7.71
C PHE A 150 -20.19 -8.88 -7.24
N GLN A 151 -21.44 -9.29 -7.06
CA GLN A 151 -22.52 -8.46 -6.56
C GLN A 151 -23.28 -9.22 -5.47
N LEU A 152 -23.73 -8.47 -4.48
CA LEU A 152 -24.69 -8.91 -3.48
C LEU A 152 -26.08 -8.46 -3.91
N ARG A 153 -27.02 -9.39 -3.95
CA ARG A 153 -28.45 -9.13 -4.08
C ARG A 153 -29.13 -9.42 -2.75
N VAL A 154 -29.80 -8.43 -2.17
CA VAL A 154 -30.55 -8.55 -0.91
C VAL A 154 -32.02 -8.25 -1.14
N GLN A 155 -32.90 -9.12 -0.64
CA GLN A 155 -34.34 -8.94 -0.73
C GLN A 155 -35.01 -9.27 0.61
N ALA A 156 -35.96 -8.45 1.04
CA ALA A 156 -36.77 -8.75 2.23
C ALA A 156 -37.62 -10.01 2.00
N SER A 157 -37.64 -10.94 2.95
CA SER A 157 -38.38 -12.20 2.79
C SER A 157 -39.90 -12.05 2.68
N ALA A 158 -40.46 -10.88 3.02
CA ALA A 158 -41.90 -10.60 3.00
C ALA A 158 -42.48 -10.31 1.60
N GLY A 159 -41.70 -10.43 0.51
CA GLY A 159 -42.23 -10.54 -0.85
C GLY A 159 -42.82 -9.26 -1.48
N GLY A 160 -42.51 -8.08 -0.94
CA GLY A 160 -43.04 -6.79 -1.42
C GLY A 160 -42.03 -5.83 -2.03
N ASP A 161 -40.76 -5.91 -1.64
CA ASP A 161 -39.75 -4.92 -2.04
C ASP A 161 -38.83 -5.41 -3.17
N GLU A 162 -38.45 -4.48 -4.03
CA GLU A 162 -37.45 -4.67 -5.08
C GLU A 162 -36.09 -5.03 -4.45
N ALA A 163 -35.36 -5.95 -5.07
CA ALA A 163 -34.10 -6.41 -4.50
C ALA A 163 -33.03 -5.31 -4.61
N GLN A 164 -32.38 -5.00 -3.49
CA GLN A 164 -31.21 -4.12 -3.47
C GLN A 164 -30.02 -4.86 -4.08
N ILE A 165 -29.30 -4.19 -4.97
CA ILE A 165 -28.10 -4.71 -5.62
C ILE A 165 -26.92 -3.85 -5.19
N HIS A 166 -25.94 -4.48 -4.55
CA HIS A 166 -24.69 -3.84 -4.14
C HIS A 166 -23.54 -4.51 -4.88
N SER A 167 -22.70 -3.75 -5.57
CA SER A 167 -21.44 -4.27 -6.10
C SER A 167 -20.48 -4.55 -4.94
N LEU A 168 -19.76 -5.68 -4.98
CA LEU A 168 -18.81 -6.06 -3.92
C LEU A 168 -17.46 -5.38 -4.16
N ASP A 169 -17.46 -4.06 -3.98
CA ASP A 169 -16.35 -3.14 -4.17
C ASP A 169 -16.61 -1.81 -3.45
N ALA A 170 -15.72 -0.84 -3.65
CA ALA A 170 -15.80 0.49 -3.04
C ALA A 170 -16.96 1.36 -3.55
N ASP A 171 -17.60 1.01 -4.68
CA ASP A 171 -18.72 1.77 -5.22
C ASP A 171 -20.06 1.27 -4.64
N GLY A 172 -20.14 0.01 -4.20
CA GLY A 172 -21.38 -0.60 -3.72
C GLY A 172 -21.64 -0.53 -2.21
N PHE A 173 -20.66 -0.10 -1.41
CA PHE A 173 -20.76 -0.02 0.05
C PHE A 173 -20.18 1.29 0.60
N ALA A 174 -20.79 1.80 1.67
CA ALA A 174 -20.37 3.05 2.30
C ALA A 174 -19.02 2.92 3.04
N ASN A 175 -18.76 1.76 3.64
CA ASN A 175 -17.54 1.48 4.39
C ASN A 175 -16.90 0.18 3.87
N VAL A 176 -15.74 0.33 3.24
CA VAL A 176 -14.92 -0.79 2.77
C VAL A 176 -13.58 -0.73 3.49
N THR A 177 -13.17 -1.85 4.08
CA THR A 177 -11.89 -1.94 4.78
C THR A 177 -11.08 -3.12 4.27
N PHE A 178 -9.76 -2.93 4.20
CA PHE A 178 -8.80 -3.93 3.77
C PHE A 178 -7.81 -4.26 4.88
N ASP A 179 -7.64 -5.55 5.14
CA ASP A 179 -6.73 -6.12 6.12
C ASP A 179 -5.85 -7.15 5.40
N GLY A 180 -4.64 -6.74 5.05
CA GLY A 180 -3.70 -7.53 4.26
C GLY A 180 -2.73 -8.30 5.14
N ARG A 181 -2.82 -9.64 5.13
CA ARG A 181 -1.92 -10.53 5.87
C ARG A 181 -1.51 -11.69 4.97
N TYR A 182 -0.65 -11.40 3.99
CA TYR A 182 -0.19 -12.39 3.02
C TYR A 182 0.15 -13.72 3.72
N PRO A 183 -0.43 -14.86 3.29
CA PRO A 183 -1.12 -15.08 2.00
C PRO A 183 -2.63 -14.77 1.98
N ILE A 184 -3.20 -14.21 3.05
CA ILE A 184 -4.64 -13.97 3.19
C ILE A 184 -4.96 -12.47 3.19
N GLY A 185 -5.92 -12.06 2.36
CA GLY A 185 -6.47 -10.72 2.33
C GLY A 185 -7.91 -10.75 2.80
N ILE A 186 -8.26 -9.86 3.72
CA ILE A 186 -9.64 -9.74 4.22
C ILE A 186 -10.18 -8.38 3.81
N VAL A 187 -11.33 -8.39 3.12
CA VAL A 187 -12.07 -7.18 2.77
C VAL A 187 -13.42 -7.22 3.47
N THR A 188 -13.77 -6.16 4.18
CA THR A 188 -15.07 -6.05 4.85
C THR A 188 -15.88 -4.96 4.18
N TYR A 189 -17.13 -5.28 3.85
CA TYR A 189 -18.09 -4.40 3.21
C TYR A 189 -19.26 -4.16 4.16
N GLU A 190 -19.46 -2.89 4.52
CA GLU A 190 -20.51 -2.44 5.42
C GLU A 190 -21.21 -1.23 4.83
N ASP A 191 -22.55 -1.23 4.90
CA ASP A 191 -23.37 -0.10 4.51
C ASP A 191 -24.56 -0.01 5.48
N PRO A 192 -24.74 1.12 6.21
CA PRO A 192 -25.89 1.30 7.08
C PRO A 192 -27.25 1.16 6.38
N ALA A 193 -27.30 1.33 5.05
CA ALA A 193 -28.51 1.14 4.25
C ALA A 193 -28.73 -0.32 3.81
N CYS A 194 -27.76 -1.21 4.03
CA CYS A 194 -27.83 -2.62 3.66
C CYS A 194 -28.06 -3.49 4.92
N ALA A 195 -29.02 -4.42 4.84
CA ALA A 195 -29.31 -5.35 5.95
C ALA A 195 -28.26 -6.47 6.11
N VAL A 196 -27.29 -6.57 5.20
CA VAL A 196 -26.29 -7.65 5.16
C VAL A 196 -24.88 -7.06 5.12
N ALA A 197 -24.07 -7.40 6.12
CA ALA A 197 -22.63 -7.16 6.08
C ALA A 197 -21.92 -8.31 5.36
N VAL A 198 -20.89 -7.99 4.58
CA VAL A 198 -20.14 -8.99 3.81
C VAL A 198 -18.66 -8.95 4.17
N GLN A 199 -18.08 -10.12 4.39
CA GLN A 199 -16.63 -10.28 4.52
C GLN A 199 -16.11 -11.19 3.42
N LEU A 200 -15.15 -10.71 2.65
CA LEU A 200 -14.38 -11.47 1.69
C LEU A 200 -13.04 -11.88 2.32
N GLU A 201 -12.77 -13.18 2.35
CA GLU A 201 -11.42 -13.71 2.55
C GLU A 201 -10.90 -14.24 1.22
N ALA A 202 -9.81 -13.65 0.72
CA ALA A 202 -9.20 -14.01 -0.55
C ALA A 202 -7.74 -14.45 -0.37
N PHE A 203 -7.41 -15.60 -0.95
CA PHE A 203 -6.09 -16.20 -0.86
C PHE A 203 -5.86 -17.23 -1.96
N SER A 204 -4.61 -17.61 -2.17
CA SER A 204 -4.24 -18.87 -2.81
C SER A 204 -3.55 -19.74 -1.77
N PRO A 205 -3.67 -21.09 -1.83
CA PRO A 205 -2.95 -21.94 -0.91
C PRO A 205 -1.45 -21.62 -0.97
N PHE A 206 -0.88 -21.27 0.18
CA PHE A 206 0.56 -21.01 0.32
C PHE A 206 1.01 -21.74 1.58
N ILE A 207 1.39 -22.99 1.39
CA ILE A 207 1.68 -23.96 2.44
C ILE A 207 3.19 -24.15 2.48
N PRO A 208 3.88 -23.71 3.55
CA PRO A 208 5.31 -23.89 3.67
C PRO A 208 5.70 -25.37 3.52
N LEU A 209 6.74 -25.63 2.71
CA LEU A 209 7.27 -26.96 2.40
C LEU A 209 6.35 -27.86 1.56
N ASP A 210 5.22 -27.36 1.07
CA ASP A 210 4.30 -28.10 0.18
C ASP A 210 4.15 -27.34 -1.14
N LEU A 211 5.06 -27.62 -2.07
CA LEU A 211 5.10 -26.96 -3.37
C LEU A 211 3.87 -27.31 -4.23
N GLU A 212 3.41 -28.56 -4.17
CA GLU A 212 2.32 -29.04 -5.01
C GLU A 212 1.06 -28.23 -4.73
N ASN A 213 0.62 -28.18 -3.47
CA ASN A 213 -0.57 -27.42 -3.10
C ASN A 213 -0.34 -25.90 -3.21
N SER A 214 0.89 -25.42 -3.02
CA SER A 214 1.22 -24.00 -3.17
C SER A 214 1.31 -23.51 -4.61
N SER A 215 1.39 -24.41 -5.58
CA SER A 215 1.51 -24.10 -7.02
C SER A 215 0.17 -24.08 -7.76
N TYR A 216 -0.95 -24.27 -7.05
CA TYR A 216 -2.26 -24.33 -7.70
C TYR A 216 -2.62 -23.04 -8.45
N PRO A 217 -3.07 -23.13 -9.71
CA PRO A 217 -3.53 -21.99 -10.50
C PRO A 217 -4.96 -21.59 -10.10
N ALA A 218 -5.17 -21.32 -8.81
CA ALA A 218 -6.47 -21.02 -8.25
C ALA A 218 -6.39 -19.93 -7.18
N THR A 219 -7.38 -19.04 -7.21
CA THR A 219 -7.64 -18.03 -6.20
C THR A 219 -8.96 -18.34 -5.54
N ILE A 220 -8.97 -18.44 -4.22
CA ILE A 220 -10.18 -18.66 -3.43
C ILE A 220 -10.71 -17.29 -3.02
N MET A 221 -12.00 -17.04 -3.27
CA MET A 221 -12.73 -15.87 -2.81
C MET A 221 -13.90 -16.33 -1.95
N ARG A 222 -13.71 -16.33 -0.63
CA ARG A 222 -14.71 -16.81 0.34
C ARG A 222 -15.51 -15.64 0.88
N TYR A 223 -16.78 -15.55 0.49
CA TYR A 223 -17.73 -14.57 0.99
C TYR A 223 -18.49 -15.11 2.20
N THR A 224 -18.47 -14.38 3.31
CA THR A 224 -19.27 -14.62 4.50
C THR A 224 -20.33 -13.53 4.59
N LEU A 225 -21.60 -13.91 4.58
CA LEU A 225 -22.75 -13.00 4.67
C LEU A 225 -23.29 -13.03 6.09
N SER A 226 -23.44 -11.86 6.71
CA SER A 226 -24.03 -11.72 8.05
C SER A 226 -25.26 -10.81 7.96
N ASN A 227 -26.43 -11.34 8.32
CA ASN A 227 -27.64 -10.52 8.48
C ASN A 227 -27.50 -9.70 9.76
N VAL A 228 -27.43 -8.37 9.64
CA VAL A 228 -27.30 -7.44 10.77
C VAL A 228 -28.65 -6.82 11.18
N SER A 229 -29.71 -7.14 10.45
CA SER A 229 -31.08 -6.70 10.74
C SER A 229 -31.83 -7.69 11.64
N ASP A 230 -32.99 -7.27 12.13
CA ASP A 230 -33.92 -8.11 12.90
C ASP A 230 -34.94 -8.84 12.02
N GLN A 231 -34.92 -8.61 10.70
CA GLN A 231 -35.83 -9.22 9.74
C GLN A 231 -35.16 -10.36 8.97
N ALA A 232 -35.95 -11.33 8.54
CA ALA A 232 -35.47 -12.35 7.61
C ALA A 232 -35.22 -11.74 6.22
N VAL A 233 -34.04 -12.03 5.66
CA VAL A 233 -33.61 -11.55 4.34
C VAL A 233 -33.18 -12.72 3.46
N GLN A 234 -33.46 -12.61 2.17
CA GLN A 234 -32.88 -13.47 1.15
C GLN A 234 -31.66 -12.74 0.55
N ALA A 235 -30.49 -13.36 0.65
CA ALA A 235 -29.25 -12.82 0.11
C ALA A 235 -28.62 -13.80 -0.88
N SER A 236 -28.15 -13.28 -2.00
CA SER A 236 -27.45 -14.04 -3.04
C SER A 236 -26.18 -13.32 -3.48
N VAL A 237 -25.09 -14.05 -3.68
CA VAL A 237 -23.87 -13.52 -4.32
C VAL A 237 -23.85 -13.99 -5.77
N VAL A 238 -23.67 -13.04 -6.68
CA VAL A 238 -23.58 -13.30 -8.12
C VAL A 238 -22.20 -12.88 -8.60
N GLY A 239 -21.48 -13.80 -9.25
CA GLY A 239 -20.21 -13.51 -9.89
C GLY A 239 -20.35 -13.51 -11.41
N TRP A 240 -19.59 -12.65 -12.09
CA TRP A 240 -19.45 -12.67 -13.53
C TRP A 240 -17.97 -12.51 -13.92
N VAL A 241 -17.62 -13.09 -15.07
CA VAL A 241 -16.29 -12.98 -15.66
C VAL A 241 -16.42 -13.08 -17.17
N ASP A 242 -15.90 -12.11 -17.89
CA ASP A 242 -15.77 -12.18 -19.34
C ASP A 242 -14.75 -13.27 -19.70
N ASN A 243 -14.95 -13.90 -20.85
CA ASN A 243 -14.02 -14.92 -21.33
C ASN A 243 -12.69 -14.27 -21.78
N PRO A 244 -11.57 -14.48 -21.06
CA PRO A 244 -10.33 -13.79 -21.36
C PRO A 244 -9.41 -14.56 -22.32
N VAL A 245 -9.90 -15.65 -22.93
CA VAL A 245 -9.07 -16.49 -23.82
C VAL A 245 -8.63 -15.68 -25.03
N CYS A 246 -7.32 -15.73 -25.30
CA CYS A 246 -6.67 -15.01 -26.41
C CYS A 246 -6.87 -13.49 -26.39
N LEU A 247 -7.17 -12.88 -25.23
CA LEU A 247 -7.47 -11.45 -25.10
C LEU A 247 -6.45 -10.52 -25.78
N PHE A 248 -5.17 -10.91 -25.79
CA PHE A 248 -4.09 -10.11 -26.38
C PHE A 248 -3.40 -10.74 -27.58
N THR A 249 -3.80 -11.95 -27.96
CA THR A 249 -3.11 -12.76 -28.98
C THR A 249 -4.05 -13.23 -30.10
N GLY A 250 -5.36 -13.16 -29.89
CA GLY A 250 -6.36 -13.61 -30.85
C GLY A 250 -6.37 -12.72 -32.09
N GLN A 251 -6.53 -13.35 -33.27
CA GLN A 251 -6.72 -12.61 -34.51
C GLN A 251 -8.21 -12.45 -34.80
N PRO A 252 -8.62 -11.42 -35.59
CA PRO A 252 -10.02 -11.20 -35.95
C PRO A 252 -10.71 -12.39 -36.66
N ARG A 253 -9.94 -13.33 -37.21
CA ARG A 253 -10.44 -14.56 -37.84
C ARG A 253 -10.78 -15.67 -36.82
N ASP A 254 -10.29 -15.55 -35.59
CA ASP A 254 -10.45 -16.56 -34.53
C ASP A 254 -11.69 -16.30 -33.66
N THR A 255 -12.37 -15.16 -33.85
CA THR A 255 -13.40 -14.65 -32.94
C THR A 255 -14.80 -14.70 -33.56
N LEU A 256 -15.41 -15.89 -33.62
CA LEU A 256 -16.88 -16.03 -33.61
C LEU A 256 -17.32 -16.16 -32.15
N ARG A 257 -17.41 -15.05 -31.41
CA ARG A 257 -18.00 -15.06 -30.06
C ARG A 257 -18.85 -13.80 -29.85
N ARG A 258 -20.17 -13.98 -29.91
CA ARG A 258 -21.15 -13.14 -29.21
C ARG A 258 -21.64 -13.98 -28.03
N ASN A 259 -21.58 -13.41 -26.82
CA ASN A 259 -22.33 -13.91 -25.69
C ASN A 259 -23.83 -13.64 -25.92
#